data_AF-A0A7W9C4X3-F1
#
_entry.id   AF-A0A7W9C4X3-F1
#
_cell.length_a   1.000
_cell.length_b   1.000
_cell.length_c   1.000
_cell.angle_alpha   90.00
_cell.angle_beta   90.00
_cell.angle_gamma   90.00
#
_symmetry.space_group_name_H-M   'P 1'
#
loop_
_entity.id
_entity.type
_entity.pdbx_description
1 polymer ?
#
loop_
_entity_poly.entity_id
_entity_poly.type
_entity_poly.pdbx_seq_one_letter_code
_entity_poly.pdbx_strand_id
1 'polypeptide(L)'
;MNDTSRSSPEADLAFLRSIVQGGGDPRATLTMGVLYLAGGLLYGLQCLFHLGQAAGVIRWPGPISLAFVTGVTVAFLLVMAWAIREDRKRPKASPVVTRTLNAAFSGAGMANLAIVIVFGFGSARDQDFAVWLYYPAMIFALQSAAWYVAWALKKKGWMLAASIGGWATAVALGLLVREPLAYLLVATAALFLLFAGPGWIITREALKARPAADAA
;
A
#
# COMPACT_ATOMS: atom_id res chain seq x y z
N MET A 1 53.78 16.67 13.53
CA MET A 1 52.65 15.74 13.32
C MET A 1 51.44 16.37 13.98
N ASN A 2 50.61 17.09 13.21
CA ASN A 2 49.37 17.67 13.71
C ASN A 2 48.25 16.66 13.50
N ASP A 3 47.59 16.27 14.59
CA ASP A 3 46.43 15.37 14.59
C ASP A 3 45.21 16.10 14.00
N THR A 4 44.92 15.86 12.73
CA THR A 4 43.73 16.36 12.01
C THR A 4 42.57 15.36 12.06
N SER A 5 42.41 14.60 13.15
CA SER A 5 41.50 13.43 13.20
C SER A 5 40.40 13.49 14.26
N ARG A 6 40.18 14.63 14.94
CA ARG A 6 38.95 14.79 15.74
C ARG A 6 37.79 15.10 14.79
N SER A 7 37.15 14.06 14.26
CA SER A 7 35.77 14.22 13.81
C SER A 7 34.99 14.83 14.97
N SER A 8 34.29 15.93 14.71
CA SER A 8 33.53 16.58 15.77
C SER A 8 32.42 15.61 16.23
N PRO A 9 32.02 15.60 17.51
CA PRO A 9 30.91 14.77 17.97
C PRO A 9 29.63 14.96 17.15
N GLU A 10 29.43 16.16 16.59
CA GLU A 10 28.34 16.48 15.67
C GLU A 10 28.49 15.76 14.32
N ALA A 11 29.72 15.61 13.81
CA ALA A 11 30.01 14.85 12.59
C ALA A 11 29.79 13.34 12.81
N ASP A 12 30.19 12.81 13.96
CA ASP A 12 29.92 11.41 14.31
C ASP A 12 28.43 11.15 14.54
N LEU A 13 27.71 12.07 15.20
CA LEU A 13 26.26 12.01 15.34
C LEU A 13 25.55 12.15 14.01
N ALA A 14 26.02 13.03 13.11
CA ALA A 14 25.48 13.15 11.76
C ALA A 14 25.74 11.88 10.93
N PHE A 15 26.90 11.25 11.08
CA PHE A 15 27.23 9.98 10.45
C PHE A 15 26.39 8.83 10.99
N LEU A 16 26.29 8.67 12.32
CA LEU A 16 25.41 7.69 12.96
C LEU A 16 23.95 7.93 12.58
N ARG A 17 23.50 9.20 12.53
CA ARG A 17 22.18 9.58 12.04
C ARG A 17 22.01 9.24 10.57
N SER A 18 23.03 9.40 9.73
CA SER A 18 22.97 9.01 8.31
C SER A 18 22.98 7.49 8.11
N ILE A 19 23.63 6.71 8.98
CA ILE A 19 23.57 5.24 8.96
C ILE A 19 22.20 4.76 9.43
N VAL A 20 21.69 5.35 10.51
CA VAL A 20 20.42 4.96 11.15
C VAL A 20 19.21 5.42 10.33
N GLN A 21 19.18 6.69 9.95
CA GLN A 21 18.07 7.27 9.18
C GLN A 21 18.22 6.97 7.69
N GLY A 22 19.46 6.89 7.18
CA GLY A 22 19.72 6.60 5.78
C GLY A 22 19.28 7.71 4.84
N GLY A 23 20.13 8.09 3.89
CA GLY A 23 19.62 8.68 2.66
C GLY A 23 18.73 7.66 1.98
N GLY A 24 17.42 7.70 2.24
CA GLY A 24 16.48 6.72 1.70
C GLY A 24 16.45 6.84 0.19
N ASP A 25 16.71 5.74 -0.53
CA ASP A 25 16.65 5.71 -1.99
C ASP A 25 15.29 6.30 -2.45
N PRO A 26 15.29 7.48 -3.09
CA PRO A 26 14.07 8.12 -3.57
C PRO A 26 13.30 7.19 -4.49
N ARG A 27 14.01 6.34 -5.24
CA ARG A 27 13.39 5.43 -6.21
C ARG A 27 12.69 4.25 -5.53
N ALA A 28 13.09 3.79 -4.33
CA ALA A 28 12.45 2.64 -3.65
C ALA A 28 11.13 3.08 -3.02
N THR A 29 11.18 4.28 -2.47
CA THR A 29 10.00 5.03 -2.04
C THR A 29 9.06 5.27 -3.22
N LEU A 30 9.57 5.61 -4.41
CA LEU A 30 8.77 5.77 -5.63
C LEU A 30 8.01 4.50 -6.04
N THR A 31 8.69 3.35 -6.08
CA THR A 31 8.06 2.08 -6.47
C THR A 31 6.89 1.73 -5.54
N MET A 32 7.08 1.84 -4.22
CA MET A 32 5.99 1.64 -3.26
C MET A 32 4.85 2.66 -3.45
N GLY A 33 5.19 3.94 -3.68
CA GLY A 33 4.20 4.99 -3.92
C GLY A 33 3.33 4.72 -5.15
N VAL A 34 3.95 4.28 -6.25
CA VAL A 34 3.26 3.92 -7.50
C VAL A 34 2.34 2.72 -7.29
N LEU A 35 2.78 1.70 -6.53
CA LEU A 35 1.94 0.53 -6.24
C LEU A 35 0.70 0.89 -5.44
N TYR A 36 0.86 1.71 -4.40
CA TYR A 36 -0.26 2.19 -3.58
C TYR A 36 -1.22 3.07 -4.38
N LEU A 37 -0.67 3.97 -5.21
CA LEU A 37 -1.45 4.86 -6.05
C LEU A 37 -2.22 4.07 -7.11
N ALA A 38 -1.55 3.17 -7.83
CA ALA A 38 -2.19 2.32 -8.83
C ALA A 38 -3.25 1.42 -8.20
N GLY A 39 -2.95 0.79 -7.05
CA GLY A 39 -3.93 -0.04 -6.33
C GLY A 39 -5.16 0.75 -5.90
N GLY A 40 -4.97 1.91 -5.26
CA GLY A 40 -6.09 2.76 -4.83
C GLY A 40 -6.96 3.27 -5.98
N LEU A 41 -6.33 3.68 -7.08
CA LEU A 41 -7.06 4.19 -8.26
C LEU A 41 -7.76 3.07 -9.04
N LEU A 42 -7.07 1.97 -9.33
CA LEU A 42 -7.61 0.86 -10.12
C LEU A 42 -8.75 0.16 -9.39
N TYR A 43 -8.53 -0.23 -8.13
CA TYR A 43 -9.57 -0.88 -7.34
C TYR A 43 -10.65 0.10 -6.87
N GLY A 44 -10.31 1.37 -6.60
CA GLY A 44 -11.30 2.40 -6.31
C GLY A 44 -12.26 2.65 -7.48
N LEU A 45 -11.72 2.70 -8.70
CA LEU A 45 -12.53 2.79 -9.92
C LEU A 45 -13.39 1.55 -10.13
N GLN A 46 -12.86 0.35 -9.83
CA GLN A 46 -13.63 -0.89 -9.88
C GLN A 46 -14.80 -0.87 -8.89
N CYS A 47 -14.58 -0.42 -7.66
CA CYS A 47 -15.66 -0.27 -6.67
C CYS A 47 -16.70 0.76 -7.10
N LEU A 48 -16.28 1.89 -7.69
CA LEU A 48 -17.18 2.91 -8.22
C LEU A 48 -18.04 2.37 -9.38
N PHE A 49 -17.45 1.54 -10.24
CA PHE A 49 -18.17 0.86 -11.31
C PHE A 49 -19.23 -0.09 -10.74
N HIS A 50 -18.91 -0.89 -9.73
CA HIS A 50 -19.89 -1.75 -9.05
C HIS A 50 -20.99 -0.95 -8.34
N LEU A 51 -20.67 0.23 -7.80
CA LEU A 51 -21.68 1.14 -7.26
C LEU A 51 -22.63 1.64 -8.37
N GLY A 52 -22.11 1.95 -9.56
CA GLY A 52 -22.91 2.29 -10.74
C GLY A 52 -23.80 1.14 -11.23
N GLN A 53 -23.36 -0.10 -11.08
CA GLN A 53 -24.19 -1.29 -11.35
C GLN A 53 -25.31 -1.44 -10.32
N ALA A 54 -24.97 -1.29 -9.03
CA ALA A 54 -25.94 -1.41 -7.94
C ALA A 54 -26.99 -0.28 -7.95
N ALA A 55 -26.61 0.93 -8.40
CA ALA A 55 -27.52 2.04 -8.64
C ALA A 55 -28.37 1.89 -9.92
N GLY A 56 -28.16 0.84 -10.71
CA GLY A 56 -28.91 0.55 -11.93
C GLY A 56 -28.57 1.42 -13.15
N VAL A 57 -27.57 2.31 -13.02
CA VAL A 57 -27.09 3.20 -14.10
C VAL A 57 -26.27 2.42 -15.13
N ILE A 58 -25.55 1.38 -14.69
CA ILE A 58 -24.70 0.55 -15.54
C ILE A 58 -25.27 -0.88 -15.57
N ARG A 59 -25.91 -1.24 -16.67
CA ARG A 59 -26.43 -2.60 -16.90
C ARG A 59 -25.60 -3.31 -17.95
N TRP A 60 -24.47 -3.86 -17.51
CA TRP A 60 -23.61 -4.66 -18.38
C TRP A 60 -23.90 -6.16 -18.20
N PRO A 61 -23.94 -6.94 -19.30
CA PRO A 61 -24.07 -8.38 -19.20
C PRO A 61 -22.88 -8.97 -18.43
N GLY A 62 -23.13 -10.07 -17.71
CA GLY A 62 -22.16 -10.71 -16.81
C GLY A 62 -20.74 -10.89 -17.37
N PRO A 63 -20.57 -11.37 -18.63
CA PRO A 63 -19.24 -11.54 -19.23
C PRO A 63 -18.44 -10.23 -19.38
N ILE A 64 -19.10 -9.11 -19.69
CA ILE A 64 -18.44 -7.80 -19.86
C ILE A 64 -18.00 -7.26 -18.48
N SER A 65 -18.85 -7.43 -17.46
CA SER A 65 -18.51 -7.06 -16.08
C SER A 65 -17.31 -7.88 -15.57
N LEU A 66 -17.28 -9.18 -15.85
CA LEU A 66 -16.15 -10.06 -15.52
C LEU A 66 -14.88 -9.67 -16.27
N ALA A 67 -14.98 -9.35 -17.56
CA ALA A 67 -13.84 -8.88 -18.35
C ALA A 67 -13.26 -7.58 -17.79
N PHE A 68 -14.11 -6.64 -17.34
CA PHE A 68 -13.67 -5.41 -16.70
C PHE A 68 -12.92 -5.65 -15.38
N VAL A 69 -13.50 -6.44 -14.47
CA VAL A 69 -12.87 -6.79 -13.17
C VAL A 69 -11.54 -7.53 -13.38
N THR A 70 -11.51 -8.47 -14.33
CA THR A 70 -10.30 -9.20 -14.69
C THR A 70 -9.26 -8.25 -15.28
N GLY A 71 -9.68 -7.32 -16.15
CA GLY A 71 -8.81 -6.31 -16.75
C GLY A 71 -8.15 -5.41 -15.71
N VAL A 72 -8.90 -4.94 -14.71
CA VAL A 72 -8.36 -4.13 -13.60
C VAL A 72 -7.30 -4.92 -12.82
N THR A 73 -7.58 -6.18 -12.52
CA THR A 73 -6.65 -7.07 -11.80
C THR A 73 -5.37 -7.32 -12.62
N VAL A 74 -5.51 -7.61 -13.91
CA VAL A 74 -4.36 -7.80 -14.82
C VAL A 74 -3.53 -6.52 -14.92
N ALA A 75 -4.17 -5.36 -15.05
CA ALA A 75 -3.47 -4.07 -15.08
C ALA A 75 -2.65 -3.84 -13.79
N PHE A 76 -3.24 -4.12 -12.63
CA PHE A 76 -2.53 -4.02 -11.36
C PHE A 76 -1.36 -5.01 -11.27
N LEU A 77 -1.54 -6.25 -11.71
CA LEU A 77 -0.47 -7.26 -11.75
C LEU A 77 0.67 -6.86 -12.68
N LEU A 78 0.38 -6.22 -13.82
CA LEU A 78 1.42 -5.69 -14.72
C LEU A 78 2.24 -4.58 -14.04
N VAL A 79 1.57 -3.65 -13.35
CA VAL A 79 2.25 -2.59 -12.57
C VAL A 79 3.08 -3.20 -11.44
N MET A 80 2.55 -4.22 -10.74
CA MET A 80 3.26 -4.96 -9.70
C MET A 80 4.50 -5.69 -10.24
N ALA A 81 4.36 -6.40 -11.35
CA ALA A 81 5.47 -7.12 -11.97
C ALA A 81 6.57 -6.16 -12.44
N TRP A 82 6.19 -5.01 -13.01
CA TRP A 82 7.12 -3.94 -13.36
C TRP A 82 7.84 -3.38 -12.13
N ALA A 83 7.10 -3.05 -11.07
CA ALA A 83 7.63 -2.52 -9.83
C ALA A 83 8.65 -3.47 -9.18
N ILE A 84 8.35 -4.77 -9.11
CA ILE A 84 9.25 -5.80 -8.58
C ILE A 84 10.51 -5.90 -9.45
N ARG A 85 10.36 -5.90 -10.79
CA ARG A 85 11.52 -5.93 -11.70
C ARG A 85 12.41 -4.71 -11.52
N GLU A 86 11.82 -3.54 -11.30
CA GLU A 86 12.56 -2.29 -11.12
C GLU A 86 13.25 -2.20 -9.75
N ASP A 87 12.65 -2.78 -8.71
CA ASP A 87 13.25 -2.88 -7.37
C ASP A 87 14.41 -3.88 -7.34
N ARG A 88 14.30 -5.00 -8.08
CA ARG A 88 15.35 -6.04 -8.17
C ARG A 88 16.66 -5.56 -8.80
N LYS A 89 16.64 -4.49 -9.59
CA LYS A 89 17.85 -3.94 -10.24
C LYS A 89 18.79 -3.21 -9.28
N ARG A 90 18.51 -3.18 -7.97
CA ARG A 90 19.09 -2.19 -7.05
C ARG A 90 20.07 -2.78 -6.03
N PRO A 91 21.04 -1.97 -5.56
CA PRO A 91 21.97 -2.38 -4.52
C PRO A 91 21.24 -2.70 -3.20
N LYS A 92 21.63 -3.81 -2.55
CA LYS A 92 20.98 -4.34 -1.34
C LYS A 92 21.27 -3.56 -0.05
N ALA A 93 22.12 -2.53 -0.11
CA ALA A 93 22.52 -1.74 1.06
C ALA A 93 21.42 -0.74 1.43
N SER A 94 20.39 -1.23 2.12
CA SER A 94 19.32 -0.39 2.67
C SER A 94 19.56 -0.07 4.15
N PRO A 95 19.34 1.19 4.57
CA PRO A 95 19.33 1.59 5.98
C PRO A 95 18.45 0.68 6.84
N VAL A 96 18.75 0.55 8.13
CA VAL A 96 18.00 -0.34 9.05
C VAL A 96 16.51 0.00 9.02
N VAL A 97 16.16 1.29 9.07
CA VAL A 97 14.76 1.76 8.98
C VAL A 97 14.09 1.28 7.70
N THR A 98 14.74 1.42 6.54
CA THR A 98 14.19 0.97 5.25
C THR A 98 14.00 -0.54 5.20
N ARG A 99 14.94 -1.32 5.75
CA ARG A 99 14.81 -2.78 5.84
C ARG A 99 13.64 -3.20 6.72
N THR A 100 13.45 -2.55 7.87
CA THR A 100 12.32 -2.82 8.76
C THR A 100 10.98 -2.49 8.09
N LEU A 101 10.90 -1.36 7.36
CA LEU A 101 9.70 -1.01 6.61
C LEU A 101 9.39 -2.01 5.51
N ASN A 102 10.40 -2.39 4.72
CA ASN A 102 10.25 -3.40 3.67
C ASN A 102 9.80 -4.75 4.25
N ALA A 103 10.35 -5.17 5.39
CA ALA A 103 9.94 -6.38 6.08
C ALA A 103 8.49 -6.31 6.56
N ALA A 104 8.06 -5.18 7.13
CA ALA A 104 6.68 -4.98 7.59
C ALA A 104 5.67 -5.05 6.42
N PHE A 105 5.90 -4.32 5.33
CA PHE A 105 5.02 -4.35 4.15
C PHE A 105 5.07 -5.67 3.39
N SER A 106 6.25 -6.30 3.30
CA SER A 106 6.37 -7.63 2.70
C SER A 106 5.65 -8.69 3.55
N GLY A 107 5.76 -8.62 4.88
CA GLY A 107 5.02 -9.47 5.81
C GLY A 107 3.51 -9.33 5.63
N ALA A 108 3.00 -8.09 5.55
CA ALA A 108 1.59 -7.84 5.26
C ALA A 108 1.17 -8.43 3.90
N GLY A 109 2.02 -8.31 2.86
CA GLY A 109 1.77 -8.91 1.55
C GLY A 109 1.76 -10.45 1.55
N MET A 110 2.65 -11.09 2.30
CA MET A 110 2.66 -12.55 2.46
C MET A 110 1.43 -13.04 3.23
N ALA A 111 1.04 -12.33 4.29
CA ALA A 111 -0.20 -12.62 5.01
C ALA A 111 -1.42 -12.46 4.09
N ASN A 112 -1.43 -11.45 3.23
CA ASN A 112 -2.48 -11.25 2.23
C ASN A 112 -2.62 -12.47 1.31
N LEU A 113 -1.51 -13.02 0.80
CA LEU A 113 -1.53 -14.22 -0.04
C LEU A 113 -2.16 -15.42 0.69
N ALA A 114 -1.80 -15.64 1.96
CA ALA A 114 -2.39 -16.71 2.76
C ALA A 114 -3.90 -16.51 2.97
N ILE A 115 -4.32 -15.28 3.25
CA ILE A 115 -5.74 -14.94 3.46
C ILE A 115 -6.56 -15.16 2.18
N VAL A 116 -6.05 -14.75 1.01
CA VAL A 116 -6.72 -15.03 -0.28
C VAL A 116 -6.97 -16.53 -0.46
N ILE A 117 -5.99 -17.37 -0.13
CA ILE A 117 -6.12 -18.83 -0.24
C ILE A 117 -7.20 -19.34 0.72
N VAL A 118 -7.16 -18.90 1.99
CA VAL A 118 -8.11 -19.33 3.03
C VAL A 118 -9.54 -18.91 2.69
N PHE A 119 -9.76 -17.62 2.43
CA PHE A 119 -11.10 -17.10 2.14
C PHE A 119 -11.59 -17.48 0.74
N GLY A 120 -10.68 -17.62 -0.23
CA GLY A 120 -11.02 -18.11 -1.56
C GLY A 120 -11.50 -19.55 -1.54
N PHE A 121 -10.76 -20.43 -0.88
CA PHE A 121 -11.19 -21.82 -0.72
C PHE A 121 -12.43 -21.93 0.18
N GLY A 122 -12.49 -21.17 1.28
CA GLY A 122 -13.63 -21.13 2.18
C GLY A 122 -14.93 -20.69 1.50
N SER A 123 -14.89 -19.60 0.73
CA SER A 123 -16.06 -19.11 -0.02
C SER A 123 -16.51 -20.11 -1.09
N ALA A 124 -15.57 -20.78 -1.77
CA ALA A 124 -15.89 -21.82 -2.74
C ALA A 124 -16.51 -23.07 -2.09
N ARG A 125 -16.06 -23.43 -0.88
CA ARG A 125 -16.59 -24.57 -0.11
C ARG A 125 -17.99 -24.29 0.43
N ASP A 126 -18.17 -23.12 1.05
CA ASP A 126 -19.40 -22.78 1.76
C ASP A 126 -20.48 -22.18 0.84
N GLN A 127 -20.14 -21.93 -0.43
CA GLN A 127 -21.01 -21.29 -1.44
C GLN A 127 -21.56 -19.93 -0.98
N ASP A 128 -20.89 -19.29 -0.01
CA ASP A 128 -21.27 -18.00 0.55
C ASP A 128 -20.25 -16.95 0.13
N PHE A 129 -20.73 -15.99 -0.66
CA PHE A 129 -19.92 -14.85 -1.11
C PHE A 129 -19.65 -13.84 0.02
N ALA A 130 -20.45 -13.84 1.09
CA ALA A 130 -20.20 -12.98 2.24
C ALA A 130 -18.86 -13.33 2.91
N VAL A 131 -18.46 -14.61 2.89
CA VAL A 131 -17.14 -15.06 3.35
C VAL A 131 -16.03 -14.34 2.58
N TRP A 132 -16.17 -14.21 1.26
CA TRP A 132 -15.22 -13.48 0.42
C TRP A 132 -15.20 -11.96 0.71
N LEU A 133 -16.33 -11.36 1.09
CA LEU A 133 -16.39 -9.93 1.43
C LEU A 133 -15.66 -9.58 2.74
N TYR A 134 -15.33 -10.53 3.60
CA TYR A 134 -14.46 -10.26 4.75
C TYR A 134 -12.98 -10.11 4.36
N TYR A 135 -12.57 -10.61 3.18
CA TYR A 135 -11.19 -10.52 2.73
C TYR A 135 -10.68 -9.06 2.67
N PRO A 136 -11.37 -8.10 2.01
CA PRO A 136 -10.90 -6.72 1.98
C PRO A 136 -10.77 -6.09 3.38
N ALA A 137 -11.68 -6.40 4.32
CA ALA A 137 -11.57 -5.93 5.70
C ALA A 137 -10.26 -6.39 6.35
N MET A 138 -9.87 -7.65 6.13
CA MET A 138 -8.60 -8.18 6.64
C MET A 138 -7.38 -7.50 6.01
N ILE A 139 -7.42 -7.16 4.72
CA ILE A 139 -6.35 -6.41 4.04
C ILE A 139 -6.18 -5.05 4.70
N PHE A 140 -7.27 -4.31 4.89
CA PHE A 140 -7.23 -3.00 5.54
C PHE A 140 -6.64 -3.12 6.95
N ALA A 141 -6.99 -4.16 7.72
CA ALA A 141 -6.46 -4.37 9.05
C ALA A 141 -4.94 -4.65 9.06
N LEU A 142 -4.45 -5.54 8.19
CA LEU A 142 -3.03 -5.88 8.09
C LEU A 142 -2.20 -4.73 7.55
N GLN A 143 -2.69 -4.05 6.51
CA GLN A 143 -1.99 -2.91 5.92
C GLN A 143 -1.88 -1.76 6.92
N SER A 144 -2.90 -1.57 7.77
CA SER A 144 -2.88 -0.59 8.85
C SER A 144 -1.82 -0.89 9.90
N ALA A 145 -1.55 -2.17 10.19
CA ALA A 145 -0.46 -2.56 11.07
C ALA A 145 0.92 -2.22 10.45
N ALA A 146 1.10 -2.44 9.15
CA ALA A 146 2.32 -2.04 8.45
C ALA A 146 2.51 -0.50 8.47
N TRP A 147 1.43 0.27 8.28
CA TRP A 147 1.47 1.73 8.41
C TRP A 147 1.75 2.22 9.84
N TYR A 148 1.28 1.49 10.85
CA TYR A 148 1.60 1.78 12.24
C TYR A 148 3.10 1.61 12.51
N VAL A 149 3.71 0.53 12.03
CA VAL A 149 5.17 0.34 12.09
C VAL A 149 5.89 1.47 11.36
N ALA A 150 5.37 1.90 10.21
CA ALA A 150 5.94 3.03 9.47
C ALA A 150 5.90 4.33 10.27
N TRP A 151 4.78 4.63 10.93
CA TRP A 151 4.67 5.75 11.85
C TRP A 151 5.61 5.61 13.06
N ALA A 152 5.71 4.42 13.66
CA ALA A 152 6.55 4.19 14.83
C ALA A 152 8.03 4.51 14.54
N LEU A 153 8.49 4.26 13.30
CA LEU A 153 9.86 4.52 12.86
C LEU A 153 10.08 5.94 12.32
N LYS A 154 9.17 6.46 11.49
CA LYS A 154 9.35 7.75 10.79
C LYS A 154 8.65 8.93 11.46
N LYS A 155 7.76 8.68 12.42
CA LYS A 155 6.98 9.65 13.22
C LYS A 155 6.23 10.70 12.38
N LYS A 156 5.90 10.41 11.11
CA LYS A 156 5.10 11.28 10.25
C LYS A 156 3.61 11.12 10.55
N GLY A 157 2.93 12.20 10.91
CA GLY A 157 1.51 12.17 11.32
C GLY A 157 0.56 11.55 10.29
N TRP A 158 0.81 11.72 8.99
CA TRP A 158 -0.02 11.13 7.94
C TRP A 158 0.01 9.59 7.93
N MET A 159 1.11 8.96 8.37
CA MET A 159 1.22 7.49 8.46
C MET A 159 0.34 6.94 9.59
N LEU A 160 0.23 7.69 10.70
CA LEU A 160 -0.70 7.36 11.79
C LEU A 160 -2.16 7.51 11.34
N ALA A 161 -2.46 8.61 10.63
CA ALA A 161 -3.79 8.83 10.06
C ALA A 161 -4.19 7.69 9.10
N ALA A 162 -3.26 7.24 8.24
CA ALA A 162 -3.49 6.10 7.34
C ALA A 162 -3.74 4.79 8.10
N SER A 163 -2.99 4.54 9.17
CA SER A 163 -3.15 3.36 10.02
C SER A 163 -4.49 3.34 10.76
N ILE A 164 -4.84 4.43 11.45
CA ILE A 164 -6.11 4.55 12.17
C ILE A 164 -7.28 4.49 11.19
N GLY A 165 -7.18 5.21 10.07
CA GLY A 165 -8.19 5.20 9.01
C GLY A 165 -8.41 3.79 8.47
N GLY A 166 -7.35 3.03 8.22
CA GLY A 166 -7.49 1.67 7.70
C GLY A 166 -8.07 0.68 8.71
N TRP A 167 -7.76 0.79 10.00
CA TRP A 167 -8.45 -0.02 11.02
C TRP A 167 -9.92 0.35 11.16
N ALA A 168 -10.26 1.64 11.15
CA ALA A 168 -11.64 2.09 11.15
C ALA A 168 -12.39 1.56 9.92
N THR A 169 -11.78 1.61 8.73
CA THR A 169 -12.34 1.01 7.51
C THR A 169 -12.50 -0.51 7.65
N ALA A 170 -11.52 -1.23 8.21
CA ALA A 170 -11.61 -2.67 8.39
C ALA A 170 -12.83 -3.07 9.24
N VAL A 171 -13.04 -2.37 10.36
CA VAL A 171 -14.21 -2.58 11.22
C VAL A 171 -15.50 -2.23 10.49
N ALA A 172 -15.54 -1.09 9.80
CA ALA A 172 -16.72 -0.68 9.03
C ALA A 172 -17.09 -1.68 7.94
N LEU A 173 -16.12 -2.17 7.16
CA LEU A 173 -16.34 -3.18 6.13
C LEU A 173 -16.84 -4.49 6.72
N GLY A 174 -16.27 -4.94 7.85
CA GLY A 174 -16.73 -6.15 8.54
C GLY A 174 -18.19 -6.05 9.00
N LEU A 175 -18.61 -4.90 9.53
CA LEU A 175 -19.99 -4.66 9.94
C LEU A 175 -20.96 -4.52 8.76
N LEU A 176 -20.48 -3.97 7.65
CA LEU A 176 -21.29 -3.67 6.45
C LEU A 176 -21.30 -4.79 5.42
N VAL A 177 -20.71 -5.96 5.70
CA VAL A 177 -20.64 -7.11 4.75
C VAL A 177 -22.00 -7.48 4.15
N ARG A 178 -23.10 -7.30 4.91
CA ARG A 178 -24.46 -7.63 4.47
C ARG A 178 -25.20 -6.49 3.77
N GLU A 179 -24.59 -5.31 3.66
CA GLU A 179 -25.16 -4.10 3.06
C GLU A 179 -24.31 -3.66 1.85
N PRO A 180 -24.59 -4.19 0.63
CA PRO A 180 -23.69 -4.07 -0.51
C PRO A 180 -23.38 -2.62 -0.93
N LEU A 181 -24.37 -1.73 -0.86
CA LEU A 181 -24.20 -0.32 -1.23
C LEU A 181 -23.32 0.44 -0.24
N ALA A 182 -23.59 0.28 1.06
CA ALA A 182 -22.81 0.93 2.11
C ALA A 182 -21.37 0.39 2.14
N TYR A 183 -21.21 -0.92 1.95
CA TYR A 183 -19.92 -1.57 1.81
C TYR A 183 -19.10 -0.98 0.65
N LEU A 184 -19.69 -0.87 -0.54
CA LEU A 184 -19.01 -0.32 -1.72
C LEU A 184 -18.64 1.15 -1.56
N LEU A 185 -19.50 1.96 -0.93
CA LEU A 185 -19.20 3.37 -0.65
C LEU A 185 -18.01 3.53 0.28
N VAL A 186 -18.01 2.80 1.40
CA VAL A 186 -16.92 2.84 2.40
C VAL A 186 -15.62 2.31 1.78
N ALA A 187 -15.68 1.21 1.03
CA ALA A 187 -14.53 0.65 0.34
C ALA A 187 -13.96 1.64 -0.70
N THR A 188 -14.81 2.27 -1.51
CA THR A 188 -14.39 3.25 -2.52
C THR A 188 -13.70 4.44 -1.86
N ALA A 189 -14.33 5.05 -0.86
CA ALA A 189 -13.76 6.18 -0.13
C ALA A 189 -12.42 5.82 0.52
N ALA A 190 -12.34 4.64 1.14
CA ALA A 190 -11.12 4.16 1.77
C ALA A 190 -9.99 3.87 0.77
N LEU A 191 -10.29 3.30 -0.40
CA LEU A 191 -9.28 3.05 -1.44
C LEU A 191 -8.70 4.35 -1.99
N PHE A 192 -9.52 5.39 -2.20
CA PHE A 192 -8.99 6.69 -2.62
C PHE A 192 -8.23 7.39 -1.48
N LEU A 193 -8.75 7.41 -0.26
CA LEU A 193 -8.16 8.18 0.83
C LEU A 193 -6.94 7.50 1.46
N LEU A 194 -6.99 6.19 1.66
CA LEU A 194 -6.00 5.43 2.44
C LEU A 194 -5.00 4.66 1.58
N PHE A 195 -5.32 4.43 0.30
CA PHE A 195 -4.35 3.85 -0.64
C PHE A 195 -3.84 4.89 -1.63
N ALA A 196 -4.72 5.58 -2.36
CA ALA A 196 -4.28 6.59 -3.33
C ALA A 196 -3.68 7.84 -2.67
N GLY A 197 -4.20 8.27 -1.51
CA GLY A 197 -3.64 9.39 -0.74
C GLY A 197 -2.19 9.18 -0.32
N PRO A 198 -1.86 8.15 0.49
CA PRO A 198 -0.50 7.78 0.82
C PRO A 198 0.39 7.53 -0.42
N GLY A 199 -0.14 6.85 -1.44
CA GLY A 199 0.58 6.60 -2.70
C GLY A 199 1.00 7.90 -3.40
N TRP A 200 0.12 8.89 -3.45
CA TRP A 200 0.41 10.22 -4.00
C TRP A 200 1.45 10.98 -3.18
N ILE A 201 1.32 10.99 -1.84
CA ILE A 201 2.27 11.68 -0.96
C ILE A 201 3.67 11.09 -1.13
N ILE A 202 3.78 9.76 -1.08
CA ILE A 202 5.05 9.04 -1.27
C ILE A 202 5.66 9.34 -2.64
N THR A 203 4.85 9.24 -3.71
CA THR A 203 5.31 9.49 -5.09
C THR A 203 5.79 10.93 -5.26
N ARG A 204 5.07 11.90 -4.69
CA ARG A 204 5.44 13.33 -4.73
C ARG A 204 6.73 13.60 -3.96
N GLU A 205 6.89 13.03 -2.77
CA GLU A 205 8.13 13.15 -1.99
C GLU A 205 9.32 12.53 -2.75
N ALA A 206 9.13 11.37 -3.36
CA ALA A 206 10.15 10.68 -4.16
C ALA A 206 10.56 11.46 -5.42
N LEU A 207 9.60 12.02 -6.17
CA LEU A 207 9.87 12.81 -7.36
C LEU A 207 10.63 14.10 -7.03
N LYS A 208 10.32 14.74 -5.90
CA LYS A 208 11.04 15.94 -5.44
C LYS A 208 12.48 15.66 -5.01
N ALA A 209 12.76 14.46 -4.50
CA ALA A 209 14.11 14.06 -4.09
C ALA A 209 14.99 13.58 -5.25
N ARG A 210 14.40 13.32 -6.43
CA ARG A 210 15.09 12.80 -7.62
C ARG A 210 16.12 13.78 -8.24
N PRO A 211 15.81 15.08 -8.46
CA PRO A 211 16.80 16.03 -8.98
C PRO A 211 17.98 16.28 -8.03
N ALA A 212 17.79 16.11 -6.72
CA ALA A 212 18.86 16.26 -5.73
C ALA A 212 19.83 15.06 -5.69
N ALA A 213 19.37 13.87 -6.09
CA ALA A 213 20.18 12.66 -6.15
C ALA A 213 20.95 12.50 -7.46
N ASP A 214 20.44 13.05 -8.57
CA ASP A 214 21.14 13.05 -9.87
C ASP A 214 22.21 14.19 -9.95
N ALA A 215 22.23 15.11 -8.97
CA ALA A 215 23.18 16.23 -8.86
C ALA A 215 24.28 16.02 -7.80
N ALA A 216 24.29 14.88 -7.11
CA ALA A 216 25.26 14.48 -6.07
C ALA A 216 26.08 13.27 -6.56
#